data_AF-A0A9D2EBU8-F1
#
_entry.id   AF-A0A9D2EBU8-F1
#
_cell.length_a   1.000
_cell.length_b   1.000
_cell.length_c   1.000
_cell.angle_alpha   90.00
_cell.angle_beta   90.00
_cell.angle_gamma   90.00
#
_symmetry.space_group_name_H-M   'P 1'
#
loop_
_entity.id
_entity.type
_entity.pdbx_description
1 polymer ?
#
loop_
_entity_poly.entity_id
_entity_poly.type
_entity_poly.pdbx_seq_one_letter_code
_entity_poly.pdbx_strand_id
1 'polypeptide(L)'
;MSDPSAHAATISAVVLLDTEPRGVGAYLSRISPQLQTRVDQVPQLAELAALGLTINGSDVVVRTEQTPLQHDRLSAAVRQSPVRQLVEPAVAGHRGRVEVTISEITDPHSAQHTLSGVTAAIAGGADAVAVYLPHQSRATTQVLYVGEAVQRPAQTWFWAPAMWLDQQQGTAHAFTEGLAVLGGLEVQYSNVPVEPAQAFRTLRSIVAEVLEAGSVPRTGLGVDIDGVPHQFVLGTDVIRRIPVLDLVPAPASP
;
A
#
# COMPACT_ATOMS: atom_id res chain seq x y z
N MET A 1 5.98 -0.46 31.11
CA MET A 1 5.97 0.96 30.69
C MET A 1 5.05 1.01 29.48
N SER A 2 3.86 1.58 29.66
CA SER A 2 2.86 1.70 28.61
C SER A 2 3.12 2.99 27.84
N ASP A 3 3.31 2.89 26.52
CA ASP A 3 3.74 3.97 25.65
C ASP A 3 2.61 5.02 25.46
N PRO A 4 2.79 6.30 25.83
CA PRO A 4 1.71 7.29 25.87
C PRO A 4 1.33 7.92 24.52
N SER A 5 1.66 7.30 23.38
CA SER A 5 1.29 7.84 22.06
C SER A 5 1.04 6.77 21.02
N ALA A 6 0.28 5.73 21.36
CA ALA A 6 -0.43 4.95 20.34
C ALA A 6 -1.52 5.84 19.72
N HIS A 7 -1.11 6.81 18.89
CA HIS A 7 -2.05 7.39 17.94
C HIS A 7 -2.64 6.23 17.16
N ALA A 8 -3.96 6.06 17.28
CA ALA A 8 -4.72 5.10 16.49
C ALA A 8 -4.24 5.19 15.04
N ALA A 9 -3.59 4.12 14.57
CA ALA A 9 -3.05 4.10 13.22
C ALA A 9 -4.21 4.35 12.26
N THR A 10 -4.00 5.28 11.33
CA THR A 10 -4.94 5.58 10.26
C THR A 10 -4.27 5.19 8.96
N ILE A 11 -4.97 4.42 8.13
CA ILE A 11 -4.53 4.07 6.78
C ILE A 11 -5.49 4.63 5.75
N SER A 12 -4.96 5.11 4.64
CA SER A 12 -5.78 5.55 3.51
C SER A 12 -5.23 5.15 2.15
N ALA A 13 -6.13 5.14 1.18
CA ALA A 13 -5.85 5.01 -0.24
C ALA A 13 -6.71 6.00 -1.02
N VAL A 14 -6.17 6.54 -2.11
CA VAL A 14 -6.83 7.56 -2.92
C VAL A 14 -6.95 7.07 -4.36
N VAL A 15 -8.16 6.95 -4.87
CA VAL A 15 -8.45 6.69 -6.28
C VAL A 15 -8.65 8.03 -6.98
N LEU A 16 -7.85 8.30 -8.01
CA LEU A 16 -7.95 9.50 -8.83
C LEU A 16 -8.88 9.24 -10.01
N LEU A 17 -9.74 10.21 -10.33
CA LEU A 17 -10.82 10.07 -11.29
C LEU A 17 -10.65 11.04 -12.47
N ASP A 18 -10.98 10.61 -13.69
CA ASP A 18 -11.04 11.50 -14.86
C ASP A 18 -12.29 12.39 -14.92
N THR A 19 -13.25 12.14 -14.03
CA THR A 19 -14.52 12.86 -13.91
C THR A 19 -14.71 13.41 -12.50
N GLU A 20 -15.57 14.41 -12.37
CA GLU A 20 -15.93 14.97 -11.06
C GLU A 20 -16.92 14.02 -10.35
N PRO A 21 -16.59 13.55 -9.14
CA PRO A 21 -17.51 12.69 -8.40
C PRO A 21 -18.74 13.50 -7.96
N ARG A 22 -19.93 12.94 -8.18
CA ARG A 22 -21.21 13.56 -7.78
C ARG A 22 -21.64 13.25 -6.34
N GLY A 23 -20.88 12.40 -5.65
CA GLY A 23 -21.14 11.91 -4.30
C GLY A 23 -20.74 10.46 -4.15
N VAL A 24 -20.76 9.94 -2.91
CA VAL A 24 -20.30 8.58 -2.62
C VAL A 24 -21.16 7.49 -3.27
N GLY A 25 -22.44 7.76 -3.55
CA GLY A 25 -23.39 6.74 -4.03
C GLY A 25 -22.94 5.98 -5.28
N ALA A 26 -22.31 6.69 -6.22
CA ALA A 26 -21.79 6.11 -7.45
C ALA A 26 -20.70 5.04 -7.23
N TYR A 27 -20.07 5.06 -6.05
CA TYR A 27 -18.99 4.16 -5.66
C TYR A 27 -19.46 3.05 -4.72
N LEU A 28 -20.55 3.27 -3.97
CA LEU A 28 -21.07 2.30 -3.01
C LEU A 28 -21.52 0.98 -3.65
N SER A 29 -22.14 1.03 -4.84
CA SER A 29 -22.50 -0.17 -5.61
C SER A 29 -21.31 -1.04 -5.97
N ARG A 30 -20.14 -0.42 -6.19
CA ARG A 30 -18.91 -1.13 -6.53
C ARG A 30 -18.37 -1.90 -5.34
N ILE A 31 -18.55 -1.34 -4.14
CA ILE A 31 -18.10 -1.94 -2.87
C ILE A 31 -19.00 -3.12 -2.49
N SER A 32 -20.32 -2.95 -2.53
CA SER A 32 -21.27 -4.02 -2.22
C SER A 32 -22.66 -3.75 -2.81
N PRO A 33 -23.35 -4.75 -3.39
CA PRO A 33 -24.73 -4.61 -3.85
C PRO A 33 -25.71 -4.17 -2.75
N GLN A 34 -25.47 -4.56 -1.50
CA GLN A 34 -26.32 -4.21 -0.36
C GLN A 34 -26.28 -2.70 -0.07
N LEU A 35 -25.13 -2.05 -0.31
CA LEU A 35 -25.00 -0.61 -0.15
C LEU A 35 -25.77 0.13 -1.25
N GLN A 36 -25.83 -0.44 -2.47
CA GLN A 36 -26.68 0.11 -3.53
C GLN A 36 -28.16 0.06 -3.13
N THR A 37 -28.65 -1.07 -2.61
CA THR A 37 -30.03 -1.17 -2.11
C THR A 37 -30.34 -0.10 -1.06
N ARG A 38 -29.38 0.20 -0.19
CA ARG A 38 -29.53 1.26 0.82
C ARG A 38 -29.60 2.65 0.20
N VAL A 39 -28.81 2.92 -0.83
CA VAL A 39 -28.89 4.17 -1.62
C VAL A 39 -30.24 4.28 -2.33
N ASP A 40 -30.75 3.19 -2.90
CA ASP A 40 -32.05 3.17 -3.58
C ASP A 40 -33.20 3.47 -2.59
N GLN A 41 -33.09 2.97 -1.36
CA GLN A 41 -34.05 3.24 -0.28
C GLN A 41 -33.94 4.65 0.29
N VAL A 42 -32.74 5.24 0.28
CA VAL A 42 -32.44 6.57 0.82
C VAL A 42 -31.59 7.35 -0.18
N PRO A 43 -32.20 7.94 -1.23
CA PRO A 43 -31.48 8.59 -2.32
C PRO A 43 -30.52 9.71 -1.88
N GLN A 44 -30.79 10.36 -0.74
CA GLN A 44 -29.92 11.39 -0.17
C GLN A 44 -28.53 10.87 0.17
N LEU A 45 -28.36 9.56 0.40
CA LEU A 45 -27.05 8.94 0.61
C LEU A 45 -26.16 9.04 -0.65
N ALA A 46 -26.77 9.12 -1.84
CA ALA A 46 -26.01 9.19 -3.09
C ALA A 46 -25.21 10.50 -3.21
N GLU A 47 -25.74 11.58 -2.65
CA GLU A 47 -25.21 12.95 -2.76
C GLU A 47 -24.23 13.30 -1.64
N LEU A 48 -24.05 12.42 -0.64
CA LEU A 48 -23.13 12.67 0.44
C LEU A 48 -21.68 12.76 -0.07
N ALA A 49 -20.93 13.74 0.44
CA ALA A 49 -19.50 13.87 0.16
C ALA A 49 -18.65 12.83 0.93
N ALA A 50 -19.17 12.28 2.03
CA ALA A 50 -18.52 11.24 2.80
C ALA A 50 -19.54 10.32 3.48
N LEU A 51 -19.20 9.04 3.62
CA LEU A 51 -20.00 8.05 4.33
C LEU A 51 -19.10 7.09 5.10
N GLY A 52 -19.40 6.94 6.40
CA GLY A 52 -18.81 5.91 7.26
C GLY A 52 -19.61 4.61 7.20
N LEU A 53 -18.90 3.49 7.11
CA LEU A 53 -19.44 2.14 6.98
C LEU A 53 -18.56 1.16 7.76
N THR A 54 -19.15 0.12 8.34
CA THR A 54 -18.36 -0.99 8.89
C THR A 54 -18.28 -2.11 7.85
N ILE A 55 -17.07 -2.46 7.41
CA ILE A 55 -16.79 -3.50 6.42
C ILE A 55 -15.78 -4.47 7.04
N ASN A 56 -16.13 -5.75 7.13
CA ASN A 56 -15.30 -6.80 7.75
C ASN A 56 -14.79 -6.43 9.16
N GLY A 57 -15.62 -5.72 9.94
CA GLY A 57 -15.27 -5.26 11.29
C GLY A 57 -14.35 -4.03 11.33
N SER A 58 -13.98 -3.44 10.19
CA SER A 58 -13.23 -2.19 10.11
C SER A 58 -14.17 -1.02 9.83
N ASP A 59 -13.95 0.12 10.49
CA ASP A 59 -14.67 1.36 10.22
C ASP A 59 -14.02 2.09 9.04
N VAL A 60 -14.69 1.99 7.89
CA VAL A 60 -14.28 2.54 6.61
C VAL A 60 -15.03 3.84 6.35
N VAL A 61 -14.28 4.91 6.07
CA VAL A 61 -14.83 6.18 5.56
C VAL A 61 -14.49 6.30 4.09
N VAL A 62 -15.52 6.41 3.25
CA VAL A 62 -15.38 6.75 1.83
C VAL A 62 -15.72 8.21 1.66
N ARG A 63 -14.80 9.01 1.12
CA ARG A 63 -14.96 10.44 0.85
C ARG A 63 -14.74 10.72 -0.64
N THR A 64 -15.58 11.55 -1.23
CA THR A 64 -15.42 12.06 -2.58
C THR A 64 -15.07 13.54 -2.56
N GLU A 65 -14.12 13.95 -3.40
CA GLU A 65 -13.78 15.35 -3.58
C GLU A 65 -13.71 15.71 -5.07
N GLN A 66 -14.31 16.85 -5.42
CA GLN A 66 -14.35 17.39 -6.79
C GLN A 66 -13.12 18.23 -7.14
N THR A 67 -12.17 18.36 -6.21
CA THR A 67 -10.93 19.10 -6.44
C THR A 67 -9.78 18.14 -6.69
N PRO A 68 -8.98 18.38 -7.75
CA PRO A 68 -7.75 17.63 -7.97
C PRO A 68 -6.85 17.67 -6.74
N LEU A 69 -6.25 16.54 -6.40
CA LEU A 69 -5.25 16.43 -5.34
C LEU A 69 -3.97 17.14 -5.77
N GLN A 70 -3.76 18.34 -5.23
CA GLN A 70 -2.51 19.08 -5.33
C GLN A 70 -1.72 18.86 -4.04
N HIS A 71 -0.80 17.91 -4.07
CA HIS A 71 -0.03 17.54 -2.88
C HIS A 71 1.41 17.20 -3.24
N ASP A 72 2.39 17.80 -2.54
CA ASP A 72 3.82 17.58 -2.83
C ASP A 72 4.22 16.11 -2.75
N ARG A 73 3.64 15.37 -1.79
CA ARG A 73 3.83 13.92 -1.67
C ARG A 73 3.27 13.13 -2.85
N LEU A 74 2.17 13.56 -3.47
CA LEU A 74 1.67 12.92 -4.70
C LEU A 74 2.67 13.14 -5.83
N SER A 75 3.14 14.38 -6.01
CA SER A 75 4.16 14.70 -7.02
C SER A 75 5.45 13.90 -6.82
N ALA A 76 5.89 13.69 -5.57
CA ALA A 76 7.03 12.84 -5.25
C ALA A 76 6.77 11.36 -5.61
N ALA A 77 5.59 10.84 -5.25
CA ALA A 77 5.18 9.47 -5.56
C ALA A 77 5.11 9.20 -7.07
N VAL A 78 4.63 10.16 -7.86
CA VAL A 78 4.60 10.07 -9.33
C VAL A 78 6.03 10.01 -9.89
N ARG A 79 6.95 10.85 -9.40
CA ARG A 79 8.35 10.85 -9.86
C ARG A 79 9.06 9.52 -9.60
N GLN A 80 8.67 8.82 -8.53
CA GLN A 80 9.25 7.54 -8.13
C GLN A 80 8.53 6.33 -8.72
N SER A 81 7.41 6.53 -9.42
CA SER A 81 6.62 5.44 -9.98
C SER A 81 7.38 4.73 -11.13
N PRO A 82 7.49 3.39 -11.10
CA PRO A 82 8.05 2.62 -12.23
C PRO A 82 7.26 2.79 -13.54
N VAL A 83 5.99 3.20 -13.43
CA VAL A 83 5.09 3.45 -14.56
C VAL A 83 4.76 4.95 -14.69
N ARG A 84 5.72 5.81 -14.34
CA ARG A 84 5.57 7.26 -14.38
C ARG A 84 4.98 7.78 -15.69
N GLN A 85 5.41 7.25 -16.84
CA GLN A 85 4.91 7.67 -18.15
C GLN A 85 3.39 7.49 -18.33
N LEU A 86 2.80 6.56 -17.60
CA LEU A 86 1.34 6.32 -17.59
C LEU A 86 0.65 7.11 -16.48
N VAL A 87 1.27 7.19 -15.31
CA VAL A 87 0.67 7.81 -14.11
C VAL A 87 0.72 9.34 -14.15
N GLU A 88 1.82 9.93 -14.63
CA GLU A 88 2.00 11.38 -14.69
C GLU A 88 0.89 12.10 -15.50
N PRO A 89 0.53 11.68 -16.73
CA PRO A 89 -0.58 12.30 -17.45
C PRO A 89 -1.94 12.04 -16.77
N ALA A 90 -2.15 10.87 -16.19
CA ALA A 90 -3.38 10.55 -15.45
C ALA A 90 -3.56 11.47 -14.22
N VAL A 91 -2.49 11.67 -13.45
CA VAL A 91 -2.46 12.59 -12.31
C VAL A 91 -2.57 14.04 -12.76
N ALA A 92 -1.98 14.45 -13.88
CA ALA A 92 -2.15 15.81 -14.38
C ALA A 92 -3.60 16.09 -14.84
N GLY A 93 -4.29 15.08 -15.39
CA GLY A 93 -5.61 15.20 -16.00
C GLY A 93 -6.81 14.86 -15.11
N HIS A 94 -6.59 14.33 -13.90
CA HIS A 94 -7.69 13.94 -13.01
C HIS A 94 -8.53 15.14 -12.57
N ARG A 95 -9.82 14.92 -12.40
CA ARG A 95 -10.82 15.95 -12.07
C ARG A 95 -11.39 15.82 -10.66
N GLY A 96 -11.18 14.69 -10.02
CA GLY A 96 -11.63 14.46 -8.64
C GLY A 96 -11.01 13.21 -8.06
N ARG A 97 -11.41 12.86 -6.84
CA ARG A 97 -10.89 11.70 -6.13
C ARG A 97 -11.90 11.04 -5.23
N VAL A 98 -11.66 9.76 -4.96
CA VAL A 98 -12.26 9.01 -3.87
C VAL A 98 -11.16 8.63 -2.88
N GLU A 99 -11.29 9.06 -1.64
CA GLU A 99 -10.42 8.65 -0.53
C GLU A 99 -11.13 7.58 0.29
N VAL A 100 -10.45 6.48 0.53
CA VAL A 100 -10.88 5.42 1.45
C VAL A 100 -9.96 5.48 2.66
N THR A 101 -10.54 5.65 3.85
CA THR A 101 -9.79 5.76 5.11
C THR A 101 -10.29 4.73 6.11
N ILE A 102 -9.39 4.10 6.84
CA ILE A 102 -9.70 3.29 8.03
C ILE A 102 -8.96 3.90 9.21
N SER A 103 -9.70 4.25 10.26
CA SER A 103 -9.17 4.82 11.51
C SER A 103 -9.28 3.78 12.63
N GLU A 104 -8.62 4.04 13.76
CA GLU A 104 -8.73 3.21 14.97
C GLU A 104 -8.41 1.72 14.74
N ILE A 105 -7.35 1.47 13.98
CA ILE A 105 -6.94 0.12 13.58
C ILE A 105 -6.57 -0.71 14.82
N THR A 106 -7.41 -1.70 15.14
CA THR A 106 -7.14 -2.73 16.15
C THR A 106 -6.47 -3.97 15.58
N ASP A 107 -6.76 -4.28 14.31
CA ASP A 107 -6.16 -5.38 13.54
C ASP A 107 -5.64 -4.83 12.21
N PRO A 108 -4.31 -4.58 12.10
CA PRO A 108 -3.72 -4.03 10.87
C PRO A 108 -3.87 -4.93 9.64
N HIS A 109 -3.90 -6.26 9.80
CA HIS A 109 -4.06 -7.17 8.66
C HIS A 109 -5.48 -7.10 8.11
N SER A 110 -6.49 -7.18 8.98
CA SER A 110 -7.89 -7.03 8.56
C SER A 110 -8.18 -5.67 7.96
N ALA A 111 -7.62 -4.60 8.56
CA ALA A 111 -7.74 -3.24 8.05
C ALA A 111 -7.14 -3.11 6.64
N GLN A 112 -5.92 -3.62 6.40
CA GLN A 112 -5.31 -3.59 5.08
C GLN A 112 -6.06 -4.44 4.04
N HIS A 113 -6.50 -5.64 4.41
CA HIS A 113 -7.34 -6.43 3.50
C HIS A 113 -8.61 -5.69 3.10
N THR A 114 -9.26 -5.03 4.05
CA THR A 114 -10.46 -4.22 3.81
C THR A 114 -10.14 -3.01 2.94
N LEU A 115 -9.08 -2.26 3.25
CA LEU A 115 -8.65 -1.10 2.47
C LEU A 115 -8.31 -1.50 1.03
N SER A 116 -7.53 -2.56 0.84
CA SER A 116 -7.15 -3.07 -0.48
C SER A 116 -8.37 -3.48 -1.29
N GLY A 117 -9.30 -4.24 -0.70
CA GLY A 117 -10.51 -4.71 -1.36
C GLY A 117 -11.45 -3.57 -1.75
N VAL A 118 -11.73 -2.64 -0.83
CA VAL A 118 -12.60 -1.48 -1.10
C VAL A 118 -11.98 -0.57 -2.17
N THR A 119 -10.68 -0.30 -2.08
CA THR A 119 -9.97 0.53 -3.05
C THR A 119 -9.96 -0.13 -4.43
N ALA A 120 -9.73 -1.43 -4.51
CA ALA A 120 -9.74 -2.16 -5.78
C ALA A 120 -11.14 -2.18 -6.42
N ALA A 121 -12.18 -2.34 -5.61
CA ALA A 121 -13.56 -2.26 -6.08
C ALA A 121 -13.89 -0.88 -6.69
N ILE A 122 -13.44 0.20 -6.05
CA ILE A 122 -13.64 1.57 -6.55
C ILE A 122 -12.80 1.82 -7.81
N ALA A 123 -11.51 1.44 -7.76
CA ALA A 123 -10.53 1.65 -8.83
C ALA A 123 -10.78 0.75 -10.06
N GLY A 124 -11.58 -0.30 -9.94
CA GLY A 124 -12.04 -1.11 -11.07
C GLY A 124 -13.12 -0.42 -11.94
N GLY A 125 -13.61 0.74 -11.54
CA GLY A 125 -14.56 1.52 -12.35
C GLY A 125 -13.91 2.24 -13.53
N ALA A 126 -14.70 2.53 -14.56
CA ALA A 126 -14.23 3.10 -15.82
C ALA A 126 -13.67 4.54 -15.69
N ASP A 127 -14.04 5.26 -14.65
CA ASP A 127 -13.62 6.64 -14.35
C ASP A 127 -12.31 6.72 -13.56
N ALA A 128 -11.82 5.60 -13.01
CA ALA A 128 -10.58 5.57 -12.26
C ALA A 128 -9.36 5.58 -13.19
N VAL A 129 -8.41 6.49 -12.94
CA VAL A 129 -7.20 6.64 -13.77
C VAL A 129 -5.90 6.31 -13.06
N ALA A 130 -5.86 6.42 -11.74
CA ALA A 130 -4.68 6.11 -10.94
C ALA A 130 -5.06 5.84 -9.48
N VAL A 131 -4.15 5.19 -8.76
CA VAL A 131 -4.25 4.97 -7.31
C VAL A 131 -3.01 5.55 -6.65
N TYR A 132 -3.23 6.36 -5.62
CA TYR A 132 -2.21 6.91 -4.75
C TYR A 132 -2.33 6.30 -3.35
N LEU A 133 -1.20 5.83 -2.82
CA LEU A 133 -1.06 5.17 -1.53
C LEU A 133 -0.14 6.03 -0.65
N PRO A 134 -0.69 6.95 0.16
CA PRO A 134 0.09 7.96 0.89
C PRO A 134 1.17 7.36 1.80
N HIS A 135 0.87 6.24 2.47
CA HIS A 135 1.77 5.61 3.43
C HIS A 135 2.98 4.90 2.81
N GLN A 136 2.91 4.63 1.50
CA GLN A 136 3.97 3.96 0.74
C GLN A 136 4.70 4.94 -0.18
N SER A 137 4.31 6.22 -0.17
CA SER A 137 4.71 7.22 -1.16
C SER A 137 4.57 6.69 -2.60
N ARG A 138 3.54 5.88 -2.88
CA ARG A 138 3.39 5.15 -4.15
C ARG A 138 2.22 5.68 -4.96
N ALA A 139 2.46 5.96 -6.24
CA ALA A 139 1.42 6.22 -7.23
C ALA A 139 1.52 5.18 -8.35
N THR A 140 0.40 4.57 -8.73
CA THR A 140 0.34 3.53 -9.76
C THR A 140 -0.93 3.66 -10.59
N THR A 141 -1.04 2.91 -11.69
CA THR A 141 -2.28 2.87 -12.47
C THR A 141 -3.31 2.02 -11.74
N GLN A 142 -4.59 2.34 -11.94
CA GLN A 142 -5.70 1.55 -11.44
C GLN A 142 -5.63 0.07 -11.90
N VAL A 143 -5.21 -0.18 -13.14
CA VAL A 143 -5.09 -1.54 -13.68
C VAL A 143 -4.05 -2.36 -12.92
N LEU A 144 -2.87 -1.79 -12.65
CA LEU A 144 -1.83 -2.48 -11.90
C LEU A 144 -2.25 -2.68 -10.44
N TYR A 145 -2.85 -1.67 -9.82
CA TYR A 145 -3.34 -1.78 -8.46
C TYR A 145 -4.39 -2.89 -8.31
N VAL A 146 -5.42 -2.90 -9.17
CA VAL A 146 -6.49 -3.90 -9.14
C VAL A 146 -5.93 -5.29 -9.43
N GLY A 147 -5.02 -5.43 -10.41
CA GLY A 147 -4.35 -6.69 -10.70
C GLY A 147 -3.59 -7.24 -9.49
N GLU A 148 -2.79 -6.39 -8.81
CA GLU A 148 -2.08 -6.76 -7.59
C GLU A 148 -3.04 -7.12 -6.45
N ALA A 149 -4.08 -6.31 -6.23
CA ALA A 149 -5.06 -6.54 -5.18
C ALA A 149 -5.83 -7.86 -5.35
N VAL A 150 -6.07 -8.31 -6.60
CA VAL A 150 -6.74 -9.57 -6.90
C VAL A 150 -5.79 -10.76 -6.81
N GLN A 151 -4.57 -10.63 -7.35
CA GLN A 151 -3.61 -11.74 -7.40
C GLN A 151 -2.96 -12.01 -6.05
N ARG A 152 -2.51 -10.95 -5.36
CA ARG A 152 -1.71 -11.06 -4.14
C ARG A 152 -1.86 -9.79 -3.28
N PRO A 153 -2.97 -9.65 -2.52
CA PRO A 153 -3.34 -8.43 -1.82
C PRO A 153 -2.23 -7.81 -0.96
N ALA A 154 -1.43 -8.64 -0.27
CA ALA A 154 -0.35 -8.17 0.60
C ALA A 154 0.69 -7.30 -0.12
N GLN A 155 0.88 -7.49 -1.43
CA GLN A 155 1.79 -6.66 -2.21
C GLN A 155 1.29 -5.22 -2.44
N THR A 156 0.02 -4.94 -2.13
CA THR A 156 -0.54 -3.60 -2.14
C THR A 156 -0.34 -2.86 -0.82
N TRP A 157 0.16 -3.52 0.23
CA TRP A 157 0.29 -2.92 1.58
C TRP A 157 1.61 -2.19 1.78
N PHE A 158 2.61 -2.48 0.94
CA PHE A 158 3.92 -1.85 0.96
C PHE A 158 4.42 -1.61 -0.47
N TRP A 159 5.32 -0.65 -0.61
CA TRP A 159 6.15 -0.49 -1.79
C TRP A 159 7.55 -1.05 -1.52
N ALA A 160 8.25 -1.52 -2.55
CA ALA A 160 9.58 -2.10 -2.39
C ALA A 160 10.53 -1.62 -3.49
N PRO A 161 10.98 -0.35 -3.51
CA PRO A 161 11.97 0.10 -4.49
C PRO A 161 13.26 -0.72 -4.41
N ALA A 162 13.92 -0.88 -5.55
CA ALA A 162 15.26 -1.46 -5.62
C ALA A 162 16.16 -0.65 -6.55
N MET A 163 17.44 -0.58 -6.22
CA MET A 163 18.47 0.14 -6.98
C MET A 163 19.82 -0.57 -6.89
N TRP A 164 20.75 -0.18 -7.74
CA TRP A 164 22.16 -0.53 -7.56
C TRP A 164 22.69 0.20 -6.33
N LEU A 165 23.35 -0.53 -5.43
CA LEU A 165 24.15 0.06 -4.36
C LEU A 165 25.56 0.36 -4.87
N ASP A 166 26.17 -0.60 -5.55
CA ASP A 166 27.39 -0.43 -6.32
C ASP A 166 27.29 -1.23 -7.63
N GLN A 167 27.13 -0.51 -8.75
CA GLN A 167 27.01 -1.14 -10.07
C GLN A 167 28.30 -1.82 -10.53
N GLN A 168 29.48 -1.36 -10.07
CA GLN A 168 30.76 -1.96 -10.42
C GLN A 168 30.99 -3.28 -9.67
N GLN A 169 30.54 -3.35 -8.42
CA GLN A 169 30.57 -4.57 -7.61
C GLN A 169 29.37 -5.50 -7.85
N GLY A 170 28.39 -5.05 -8.63
CA GLY A 170 27.18 -5.81 -8.93
C GLY A 170 26.29 -6.03 -7.70
N THR A 171 26.27 -5.07 -6.76
CA THR A 171 25.48 -5.19 -5.52
C THR A 171 24.22 -4.33 -5.57
N ALA A 172 23.09 -4.91 -5.18
CA ALA A 172 21.80 -4.22 -5.13
C ALA A 172 21.36 -3.89 -3.70
N HIS A 173 20.39 -2.99 -3.63
CA HIS A 173 19.66 -2.64 -2.42
C HIS A 173 18.16 -2.57 -2.76
N ALA A 174 17.34 -3.25 -1.97
CA ALA A 174 15.89 -3.10 -1.96
C ALA A 174 15.41 -2.76 -0.54
N PHE A 175 14.35 -1.96 -0.45
CA PHE A 175 13.84 -1.44 0.82
C PHE A 175 12.31 -1.38 0.78
N THR A 176 11.62 -1.74 1.85
CA THR A 176 10.15 -1.59 1.92
C THR A 176 9.74 -0.22 2.42
N GLU A 177 8.61 0.30 1.94
CA GLU A 177 7.97 1.49 2.49
C GLU A 177 6.49 1.21 2.75
N GLY A 178 6.05 1.43 3.99
CA GLY A 178 4.66 1.26 4.41
C GLY A 178 4.44 0.21 5.50
N LEU A 179 5.44 -0.57 5.91
CA LEU A 179 5.27 -1.55 6.99
C LEU A 179 5.06 -0.89 8.36
N ALA A 180 5.51 0.35 8.53
CA ALA A 180 5.30 1.09 9.78
C ALA A 180 3.81 1.23 10.15
N VAL A 181 2.90 1.37 9.17
CA VAL A 181 1.45 1.45 9.46
C VAL A 181 0.86 0.13 9.94
N LEU A 182 1.58 -0.98 9.77
CA LEU A 182 1.24 -2.29 10.32
C LEU A 182 1.83 -2.52 11.71
N GLY A 183 2.51 -1.52 12.29
CA GLY A 183 3.26 -1.66 13.53
C GLY A 183 4.60 -2.38 13.37
N GLY A 184 5.06 -2.58 12.13
CA GLY A 184 6.35 -3.19 11.82
C GLY A 184 7.48 -2.17 11.62
N LEU A 185 8.69 -2.68 11.45
CA LEU A 185 9.80 -1.91 10.88
C LEU A 185 9.88 -2.16 9.37
N GLU A 186 10.39 -1.20 8.62
CA GLU A 186 10.73 -1.42 7.22
C GLU A 186 11.85 -2.45 7.09
N VAL A 187 11.84 -3.20 6.00
CA VAL A 187 12.80 -4.28 5.71
C VAL A 187 13.72 -3.82 4.59
N GLN A 188 15.02 -4.09 4.73
CA GLN A 188 15.97 -3.93 3.64
C GLN A 188 16.63 -5.26 3.26
N TYR A 189 16.93 -5.41 1.97
CA TYR A 189 17.74 -6.48 1.40
C TYR A 189 18.88 -5.83 0.61
N SER A 190 20.06 -5.78 1.23
CA SER A 190 21.15 -4.87 0.87
C SER A 190 22.47 -5.60 0.66
N ASN A 191 23.36 -5.01 -0.14
CA ASN A 191 24.72 -5.50 -0.40
C ASN A 191 24.73 -6.95 -0.93
N VAL A 192 23.70 -7.30 -1.69
CA VAL A 192 23.50 -8.63 -2.26
C VAL A 192 23.97 -8.66 -3.71
N PRO A 193 24.72 -9.69 -4.16
CA PRO A 193 25.32 -9.74 -5.48
C PRO A 193 24.29 -10.19 -6.55
N VAL A 194 23.23 -9.40 -6.72
CA VAL A 194 22.13 -9.64 -7.66
C VAL A 194 21.71 -8.34 -8.33
N GLU A 195 20.96 -8.43 -9.43
CA GLU A 195 20.39 -7.25 -10.07
C GLU A 195 19.25 -6.63 -9.23
N PRO A 196 19.01 -5.31 -9.33
CA PRO A 196 17.92 -4.64 -8.62
C PRO A 196 16.55 -5.27 -8.89
N ALA A 197 16.30 -5.74 -10.11
CA ALA A 197 15.05 -6.41 -10.46
C ALA A 197 14.86 -7.74 -9.70
N GLN A 198 15.95 -8.47 -9.42
CA GLN A 198 15.91 -9.66 -8.59
C GLN A 198 15.73 -9.30 -7.11
N ALA A 199 16.50 -8.33 -6.59
CA ALA A 199 16.34 -7.86 -5.21
C ALA A 199 14.90 -7.36 -4.93
N PHE A 200 14.31 -6.62 -5.89
CA PHE A 200 12.90 -6.20 -5.89
C PHE A 200 11.96 -7.40 -5.74
N ARG A 201 12.07 -8.40 -6.62
CA ARG A 201 11.17 -9.57 -6.62
C ARG A 201 11.32 -10.38 -5.34
N THR A 202 12.54 -10.63 -4.91
CA THR A 202 12.86 -11.37 -3.68
C THR A 202 12.25 -10.68 -2.46
N LEU A 203 12.61 -9.42 -2.21
CA LEU A 203 12.11 -8.69 -1.03
C LEU A 203 10.58 -8.60 -1.05
N ARG A 204 10.00 -8.28 -2.20
CA ARG A 204 8.54 -8.17 -2.36
C ARG A 204 7.83 -9.50 -2.15
N SER A 205 8.38 -10.64 -2.58
CA SER A 205 7.75 -11.95 -2.33
C SER A 205 7.82 -12.33 -0.86
N ILE A 206 8.99 -12.20 -0.25
CA ILE A 206 9.24 -12.59 1.15
C ILE A 206 8.36 -11.79 2.11
N VAL A 207 8.31 -10.47 1.94
CA VAL A 207 7.49 -9.63 2.82
C VAL A 207 6.01 -9.91 2.61
N ALA A 208 5.56 -10.13 1.37
CA ALA A 208 4.18 -10.52 1.11
C ALA A 208 3.82 -11.89 1.74
N GLU A 209 4.72 -12.87 1.70
CA GLU A 209 4.53 -14.19 2.33
C GLU A 209 4.35 -14.07 3.85
N VAL A 210 5.19 -13.26 4.50
CA VAL A 210 5.10 -13.00 5.94
C VAL A 210 3.75 -12.35 6.28
N LEU A 211 3.34 -11.36 5.49
CA LEU A 211 2.07 -10.66 5.66
C LEU A 211 0.85 -11.57 5.44
N GLU A 212 0.91 -12.45 4.45
CA GLU A 212 -0.13 -13.45 4.14
C GLU A 212 -0.24 -14.53 5.22
N ALA A 213 0.86 -14.82 5.91
CA ALA A 213 0.87 -15.70 7.07
C ALA A 213 0.28 -15.04 8.33
N GLY A 214 -0.24 -13.81 8.25
CA GLY A 214 -0.85 -13.08 9.36
C GLY A 214 0.17 -12.52 10.35
N SER A 215 1.41 -12.31 9.91
CA SER A 215 2.47 -11.71 10.73
C SER A 215 3.05 -10.48 10.03
N VAL A 216 3.64 -9.58 10.81
CA VAL A 216 4.57 -8.56 10.29
C VAL A 216 6.01 -9.06 10.42
N PRO A 217 6.94 -8.61 9.56
CA PRO A 217 8.37 -8.85 9.76
C PRO A 217 8.81 -8.38 11.15
N ARG A 218 9.59 -9.22 11.84
CA ARG A 218 10.09 -8.95 13.20
C ARG A 218 11.45 -9.61 13.39
N THR A 219 12.26 -9.06 14.28
CA THR A 219 13.60 -9.60 14.58
C THR A 219 13.53 -11.09 14.96
N GLY A 220 14.42 -11.89 14.38
CA GLY A 220 14.54 -13.33 14.60
C GLY A 220 13.54 -14.18 13.83
N LEU A 221 12.58 -13.59 13.10
CA LEU A 221 11.73 -14.35 12.19
C LEU A 221 12.59 -14.87 11.01
N GLY A 222 12.55 -16.18 10.80
CA GLY A 222 13.24 -16.85 9.70
C GLY A 222 12.39 -16.93 8.45
N VAL A 223 13.03 -16.86 7.29
CA VAL A 223 12.43 -17.02 5.96
C VAL A 223 13.39 -17.81 5.07
N ASP A 224 12.89 -18.38 3.98
CA ASP A 224 13.71 -19.08 2.99
C ASP A 224 13.78 -18.25 1.71
N ILE A 225 14.98 -18.08 1.16
CA ILE A 225 15.19 -17.44 -0.13
C ILE A 225 15.92 -18.42 -1.03
N ASP A 226 15.20 -19.00 -1.99
CA ASP A 226 15.74 -19.97 -2.97
C ASP A 226 16.50 -21.14 -2.29
N GLY A 227 15.98 -21.65 -1.17
CA GLY A 227 16.57 -22.74 -0.38
C GLY A 227 17.68 -22.32 0.58
N VAL A 228 17.97 -21.03 0.68
CA VAL A 228 18.93 -20.48 1.64
C VAL A 228 18.17 -19.88 2.82
N PRO A 229 18.35 -20.40 4.05
CA PRO A 229 17.76 -19.82 5.24
C PRO A 229 18.25 -18.39 5.47
N HIS A 230 17.31 -17.48 5.67
CA HIS A 230 17.52 -16.08 6.02
C HIS A 230 16.77 -15.75 7.32
N GLN A 231 17.12 -14.63 7.94
CA GLN A 231 16.45 -14.10 9.10
C GLN A 231 16.39 -12.58 9.06
N PHE A 232 15.36 -12.01 9.68
CA PHE A 232 15.28 -10.57 9.92
C PHE A 232 16.09 -10.19 11.16
N VAL A 233 17.07 -9.31 11.02
CA VAL A 233 17.91 -8.81 12.12
C VAL A 233 17.71 -7.31 12.25
N LEU A 234 17.75 -6.78 13.48
CA LEU A 234 17.68 -5.33 13.67
C LEU A 234 18.93 -4.67 13.08
N GLY A 235 18.73 -3.70 12.20
CA GLY A 235 19.79 -3.04 11.45
C GLY A 235 19.59 -1.54 11.35
N THR A 236 20.34 -0.93 10.44
CA THR A 236 20.22 0.50 10.10
C THR A 236 20.19 0.63 8.59
N ASP A 237 19.20 1.37 8.08
CA ASP A 237 19.05 1.59 6.65
C ASP A 237 20.34 2.20 6.08
N VAL A 238 20.85 1.59 5.01
CA VAL A 238 22.14 1.98 4.45
C VAL A 238 22.15 3.38 3.84
N ILE A 239 20.97 3.92 3.47
CA ILE A 239 20.81 5.22 2.81
C ILE A 239 20.26 6.29 3.78
N ARG A 240 19.11 6.01 4.40
CA ARG A 240 18.29 6.89 5.24
C ARG A 240 18.76 6.95 6.69
N ARG A 241 19.60 6.00 7.13
CA ARG A 241 20.14 5.91 8.52
C ARG A 241 19.06 5.80 9.60
N ILE A 242 17.96 5.11 9.29
CA ILE A 242 16.85 4.83 10.22
C ILE A 242 16.87 3.36 10.66
N PRO A 243 16.25 2.99 11.80
CA PRO A 243 16.08 1.59 12.18
C PRO A 243 15.26 0.80 11.15
N VAL A 244 15.75 -0.40 10.82
CA VAL A 244 15.13 -1.32 9.85
C VAL A 244 15.35 -2.77 10.29
N LEU A 245 14.72 -3.69 9.57
CA LEU A 245 15.05 -5.11 9.60
C LEU A 245 15.91 -5.46 8.39
N ASP A 246 17.15 -5.88 8.65
CA ASP A 246 18.04 -6.44 7.64
C ASP A 246 17.63 -7.88 7.36
N LEU A 247 17.36 -8.19 6.10
CA LEU A 247 17.18 -9.56 5.63
C LEU A 247 18.56 -10.15 5.31
N VAL A 248 19.09 -10.99 6.20
CA VAL A 248 20.44 -11.57 6.11
C VAL A 248 20.41 -13.09 6.15
N PRO A 249 21.42 -13.79 5.59
CA PRO A 249 21.54 -15.24 5.75
C PRO A 249 21.54 -15.63 7.23
N ALA A 250 20.81 -16.69 7.57
CA ALA A 250 20.78 -17.21 8.93
C ALA A 250 22.11 -17.89 9.28
N PRO A 251 22.56 -17.85 10.55
CA PRO A 251 23.72 -18.61 10.97
C PRO A 251 23.46 -20.11 10.73
N ALA A 252 24.50 -20.83 10.30
CA ALA A 252 24.41 -22.28 10.16
C ALA A 252 24.01 -22.90 11.51
N SER A 253 23.00 -23.77 11.50
CA SER A 253 22.65 -24.57 12.68
C SER A 253 23.87 -25.42 13.07
N PRO A 254 24.27 -25.43 14.35
CA PRO A 254 25.40 -26.22 14.83
C PRO A 254 25.16 -27.73 14.71
#